data_AF-A0A1H0X348-F1
#
_entry.id   AF-A0A1H0X348-F1
#
_cell.length_a   1.000
_cell.length_b   1.000
_cell.length_c   1.000
_cell.angle_alpha   90.00
_cell.angle_beta   90.00
_cell.angle_gamma   90.00
#
_symmetry.space_group_name_H-M   'P 1'
#
loop_
_entity.id
_entity.type
_entity.pdbx_description
1 polymer ?
#
loop_
_entity_poly.entity_id
_entity_poly.type
_entity_poly.pdbx_seq_one_letter_code
_entity_poly.pdbx_strand_id
1 'polypeptide(L)'
;MKEMRIKRVRLITQSFLGIICSVMLIGCTNNVVPKEMKSSAEEVESNTNEEKQIISEYKSEIESLQVQAESLNEKNQYLVTVIKQVTEDYSDEEMLDFSHSQVRYDLKINGESIPQDGQVTIPAGKIEILLGEQNLGYDFVPAEWIEKGKLSGNYIDHIVNFDTTSWTETGLDGTVNSAQGYFKTNAAAGDQFSFSITDELKSRLKLDTNLIQIKVN
;
A
#
# COMPACT_ATOMS: atom_id res chain seq x y z
N MET A 1 31.77 -20.85 14.05
CA MET A 1 31.34 -19.83 13.07
C MET A 1 31.70 -18.37 13.41
N LYS A 2 32.23 -18.04 14.61
CA LYS A 2 32.64 -16.66 14.97
C LYS A 2 34.06 -16.28 14.51
N GLU A 3 34.96 -17.24 14.31
CA GLU A 3 36.37 -16.94 13.97
C GLU A 3 36.63 -16.58 12.50
N MET A 4 35.75 -16.94 11.57
CA MET A 4 35.92 -16.58 10.15
C MET A 4 35.55 -15.13 9.82
N ARG A 5 34.80 -14.43 10.69
CA ARG A 5 34.40 -13.04 10.42
C ARG A 5 35.49 -12.02 10.76
N ILE A 6 36.40 -12.33 11.69
CA ILE A 6 37.42 -11.37 12.17
C ILE A 6 38.60 -11.25 11.19
N LYS A 7 38.91 -12.31 10.41
CA LYS A 7 40.00 -12.27 9.41
C LYS A 7 39.67 -11.46 8.15
N ARG A 8 38.39 -11.34 7.76
CA ARG A 8 38.01 -10.55 6.57
C ARG A 8 38.01 -9.04 6.82
N VAL A 9 37.72 -8.60 8.05
CA VAL A 9 37.67 -7.15 8.37
C VAL A 9 39.07 -6.54 8.43
N ARG A 10 40.10 -7.29 8.86
CA ARG A 10 41.50 -6.78 8.90
C ARG A 10 42.18 -6.68 7.53
N LEU A 11 41.73 -7.45 6.52
CA LEU A 11 42.34 -7.42 5.19
C LEU A 11 41.88 -6.21 4.36
N ILE A 12 40.66 -5.71 4.58
CA ILE A 12 40.09 -4.61 3.79
C ILE A 12 40.64 -3.24 4.26
N THR A 13 40.93 -3.10 5.56
CA THR A 13 41.47 -1.85 6.12
C THR A 13 42.94 -1.60 5.80
N GLN A 14 43.71 -2.62 5.40
CA GLN A 14 45.12 -2.44 4.98
C GLN A 14 45.29 -2.14 3.48
N SER A 15 44.28 -2.39 2.64
CA SER A 15 44.35 -2.04 1.20
C SER A 15 43.93 -0.61 0.87
N PHE A 16 43.19 0.07 1.74
CA PHE A 16 42.75 1.46 1.49
C PHE A 16 43.77 2.54 1.89
N LEU A 17 44.79 2.19 2.69
CA LEU A 17 45.81 3.15 3.15
C LEU A 17 47.01 3.28 2.19
N GLY A 18 47.11 2.42 1.17
CA GLY A 18 48.24 2.40 0.22
C GLY A 18 48.05 3.22 -1.06
N ILE A 19 46.82 3.66 -1.37
CA ILE A 19 46.50 4.34 -2.65
C ILE A 19 46.61 5.88 -2.54
N ILE A 20 46.72 6.43 -1.33
CA ILE A 20 46.75 7.89 -1.10
C ILE A 20 48.17 8.49 -1.26
N CYS A 21 49.23 7.67 -1.37
CA CYS A 21 50.62 8.17 -1.42
C CYS A 21 51.26 8.29 -2.82
N SER A 22 50.57 8.00 -3.92
CA SER A 22 51.20 7.92 -5.26
C SER A 22 51.03 9.14 -6.19
N VAL A 23 50.48 10.28 -5.74
CA VAL A 23 50.21 11.42 -6.64
C VAL A 23 51.11 12.66 -6.43
N MET A 24 52.20 12.55 -5.66
CA MET A 24 53.03 13.72 -5.31
C MET A 24 54.34 13.91 -6.09
N LEU A 25 54.65 13.14 -7.14
CA LEU A 25 55.92 13.31 -7.86
C LEU A 25 55.83 13.02 -9.37
N ILE A 26 55.24 13.95 -10.13
CA ILE A 26 55.68 14.20 -11.53
C ILE A 26 55.78 15.72 -11.70
N GLY A 27 57.01 16.21 -11.66
CA GLY A 27 57.37 17.55 -12.07
C GLY A 27 58.15 17.54 -13.40
N CYS A 28 57.82 18.54 -14.23
CA CYS A 28 58.62 19.20 -15.28
C CYS A 28 58.83 18.50 -16.64
N THR A 29 58.37 19.15 -17.72
CA THR A 29 59.26 19.91 -18.64
C THR A 29 58.48 20.96 -19.45
N ASN A 30 59.11 22.13 -19.63
CA ASN A 30 58.60 23.28 -20.38
C ASN A 30 58.68 23.06 -21.89
N ASN A 31 57.62 23.41 -22.63
CA ASN A 31 57.58 24.54 -23.57
C ASN A 31 56.43 24.40 -24.58
N VAL A 32 55.89 25.56 -24.97
CA VAL A 32 55.11 25.84 -26.19
C VAL A 32 53.58 25.84 -26.08
N VAL A 33 53.07 27.09 -26.08
CA VAL A 33 51.80 27.63 -26.57
C VAL A 33 50.62 27.72 -25.59
N PRO A 34 50.18 28.96 -25.25
CA PRO A 34 49.01 29.22 -24.43
C PRO A 34 47.75 29.13 -25.28
N LYS A 35 46.88 28.16 -25.00
CA LYS A 35 45.46 28.24 -25.34
C LYS A 35 44.69 27.24 -24.49
N GLU A 36 43.63 27.75 -23.86
CA GLU A 36 42.56 27.01 -23.19
C GLU A 36 42.82 26.47 -21.77
N MET A 37 43.22 27.36 -20.86
CA MET A 37 42.79 27.30 -19.45
C MET A 37 41.78 28.43 -19.20
N LYS A 38 40.59 28.30 -19.77
CA LYS A 38 39.41 29.09 -19.38
C LYS A 38 38.12 28.27 -19.37
N SER A 39 38.02 27.20 -20.15
CA SER A 39 36.80 26.39 -20.23
C SER A 39 36.54 25.50 -19.00
N SER A 40 37.57 24.99 -18.30
CA SER A 40 37.35 24.04 -17.18
C SER A 40 37.00 24.69 -15.83
N ALA A 41 37.30 25.98 -15.61
CA ALA A 41 36.95 26.67 -14.36
C ALA A 41 35.52 27.24 -14.41
N GLU A 42 35.11 27.79 -15.55
CA GLU A 42 33.74 28.29 -15.78
C GLU A 42 32.70 27.13 -15.79
N GLU A 43 33.04 25.97 -16.33
CA GLU A 43 32.14 24.80 -16.35
C GLU A 43 31.97 24.16 -14.96
N VAL A 44 33.03 24.10 -14.16
CA VAL A 44 32.98 23.62 -12.75
C VAL A 44 32.25 24.62 -11.86
N GLU A 45 32.42 25.93 -12.07
CA GLU A 45 31.73 26.99 -11.32
C GLU A 45 30.23 27.09 -11.71
N SER A 46 29.88 26.86 -12.98
CA SER A 46 28.50 26.75 -13.45
C SER A 46 27.79 25.54 -12.83
N ASN A 47 28.41 24.35 -12.88
CA ASN A 47 27.87 23.14 -12.25
C ASN A 47 27.70 23.30 -10.73
N THR A 48 28.64 23.97 -10.06
CA THR A 48 28.55 24.22 -8.61
C THR A 48 27.43 25.20 -8.25
N ASN A 49 27.17 26.21 -9.09
CA ASN A 49 26.07 27.16 -8.87
C ASN A 49 24.70 26.55 -9.18
N GLU A 50 24.61 25.72 -10.22
CA GLU A 50 23.41 24.93 -10.52
C GLU A 50 23.07 23.94 -9.40
N GLU A 51 24.06 23.20 -8.88
CA GLU A 51 23.87 22.30 -7.73
C GLU A 51 23.43 23.05 -6.47
N LYS A 52 24.01 24.22 -6.18
CA LYS A 52 23.60 25.07 -5.05
C LYS A 52 22.17 25.58 -5.21
N GLN A 53 21.77 25.93 -6.42
CA GLN A 53 20.41 26.36 -6.72
C GLN A 53 19.42 25.20 -6.49
N ILE A 54 19.72 24.01 -7.02
CA ILE A 54 18.90 22.81 -6.83
C ILE A 54 18.79 22.44 -5.34
N ILE A 55 19.88 22.52 -4.56
CA ILE A 55 19.85 22.29 -3.11
C ILE A 55 18.95 23.31 -2.41
N SER A 56 19.01 24.58 -2.81
CA SER A 56 18.16 25.62 -2.26
C SER A 56 16.69 25.41 -2.60
N GLU A 57 16.38 24.96 -3.82
CA GLU A 57 15.04 24.63 -4.27
C GLU A 57 14.46 23.44 -3.50
N TYR A 58 15.21 22.34 -3.39
CA TYR A 58 14.79 21.17 -2.60
C TYR A 58 14.63 21.51 -1.12
N LYS A 59 15.48 22.36 -0.55
CA LYS A 59 15.32 22.80 0.83
C LYS A 59 14.02 23.57 1.03
N SER A 60 13.69 24.49 0.11
CA SER A 60 12.43 25.24 0.12
C SER A 60 11.22 24.30 -0.04
N GLU A 61 11.32 23.30 -0.91
CA GLU A 61 10.27 22.28 -1.08
C GLU A 61 10.06 21.46 0.19
N ILE A 62 11.14 21.01 0.83
CA ILE A 62 11.06 20.27 2.10
C ILE A 62 10.41 21.11 3.19
N GLU A 63 10.82 22.37 3.35
CA GLU A 63 10.23 23.29 4.34
C GLU A 63 8.74 23.53 4.05
N SER A 64 8.37 23.72 2.77
CA SER A 64 6.98 23.85 2.35
C SER A 64 6.15 22.59 2.65
N LEU A 65 6.69 21.41 2.37
CA LEU A 65 6.04 20.13 2.66
C LEU A 65 5.88 19.89 4.17
N GLN A 66 6.86 20.30 4.98
CA GLN A 66 6.78 20.23 6.44
C GLN A 66 5.66 21.11 6.98
N VAL A 67 5.57 22.37 6.54
CA VAL A 67 4.49 23.28 6.93
C VAL A 67 3.12 22.73 6.51
N GLN A 68 3.03 22.15 5.30
CA GLN A 68 1.79 21.49 4.86
C GLN A 68 1.43 20.28 5.71
N ALA A 69 2.40 19.44 6.06
CA ALA A 69 2.19 18.27 6.91
C ALA A 69 1.73 18.67 8.32
N GLU A 70 2.34 19.69 8.91
CA GLU A 70 1.92 20.26 10.20
C GLU A 70 0.49 20.81 10.13
N SER A 71 0.17 21.60 9.11
CA SER A 71 -1.18 22.14 8.91
C SER A 71 -2.23 21.03 8.74
N LEU A 72 -1.90 19.97 8.00
CA LEU A 72 -2.78 18.81 7.85
C LEU A 72 -2.94 18.05 9.17
N ASN A 73 -1.88 17.89 9.95
CA ASN A 73 -1.92 17.26 11.26
C ASN A 73 -2.83 18.03 12.24
N GLU A 74 -2.70 19.36 12.30
CA GLU A 74 -3.57 20.21 13.14
C GLU A 74 -5.05 20.08 12.73
N LYS A 75 -5.34 20.11 11.42
CA LYS A 75 -6.70 19.91 10.91
C LYS A 75 -7.24 18.53 11.27
N ASN A 76 -6.44 17.49 11.13
CA ASN A 76 -6.83 16.13 11.50
C ASN A 76 -7.12 16.02 13.00
N GLN A 77 -6.28 16.61 13.86
CA GLN A 77 -6.50 16.64 15.32
C GLN A 77 -7.80 17.38 15.69
N TYR A 78 -8.08 18.51 15.04
CA TYR A 78 -9.33 19.23 15.22
C TYR A 78 -10.54 18.36 14.83
N LEU A 79 -10.51 17.74 13.64
CA LEU A 79 -11.59 16.87 13.16
C LEU A 79 -11.81 15.67 14.09
N VAL A 80 -10.74 15.00 14.52
CA VAL A 80 -10.81 13.89 15.48
C VAL A 80 -11.45 14.34 16.80
N THR A 81 -11.09 15.53 17.29
CA THR A 81 -11.66 16.08 18.53
C THR A 81 -13.15 16.37 18.37
N VAL A 82 -13.55 17.01 17.28
CA VAL A 82 -14.97 17.32 17.00
C VAL A 82 -15.78 16.04 16.85
N ILE A 83 -15.27 15.04 16.11
CA ILE A 83 -15.95 13.75 15.96
C ILE A 83 -16.14 13.10 17.32
N LYS A 84 -15.09 13.04 18.16
CA LYS A 84 -15.19 12.48 19.51
C LYS A 84 -16.27 13.17 20.33
N GLN A 85 -16.28 14.51 20.37
CA GLN A 85 -17.30 15.29 21.08
C GLN A 85 -18.71 15.01 20.56
N VAL A 86 -18.90 14.87 19.24
CA VAL A 86 -20.22 14.55 18.67
C VAL A 86 -20.64 13.12 19.01
N THR A 87 -19.72 12.17 18.99
CA THR A 87 -20.00 10.76 19.29
C THR A 87 -20.17 10.47 20.79
N GLU A 88 -19.80 11.38 21.68
CA GLU A 88 -20.01 11.23 23.14
C GLU A 88 -21.50 11.12 23.51
N ASP A 89 -22.37 11.76 22.73
CA ASP A 89 -23.82 11.74 22.94
C ASP A 89 -24.54 10.60 22.20
N TYR A 90 -23.81 9.77 21.45
CA TYR A 90 -24.41 8.65 20.72
C TYR A 90 -24.87 7.57 21.70
N SER A 91 -26.07 7.04 21.45
CA SER A 91 -26.48 5.77 22.03
C SER A 91 -25.61 4.62 21.52
N ASP A 92 -25.64 3.48 22.21
CA ASP A 92 -24.91 2.28 21.77
C ASP A 92 -25.30 1.83 20.35
N GLU A 93 -26.57 2.02 19.96
CA GLU A 93 -27.08 1.70 18.63
C GLU A 93 -26.50 2.66 17.57
N GLU A 94 -26.53 3.96 17.83
CA GLU A 94 -25.93 4.97 16.94
C GLU A 94 -24.41 4.80 16.81
N MET A 95 -23.74 4.44 17.91
CA MET A 95 -22.31 4.17 17.92
C MET A 95 -21.97 2.90 17.16
N LEU A 96 -22.81 1.87 17.24
CA LEU A 96 -22.66 0.66 16.44
C LEU A 96 -22.82 0.95 14.95
N ASP A 97 -23.86 1.70 14.56
CA ASP A 97 -24.09 2.10 13.16
C ASP A 97 -22.95 2.96 12.62
N PHE A 98 -22.45 3.90 13.43
CA PHE A 98 -21.28 4.68 13.07
C PHE A 98 -20.04 3.81 12.89
N SER A 99 -19.85 2.82 13.76
CA SER A 99 -18.74 1.87 13.68
C SER A 99 -18.83 0.97 12.45
N HIS A 100 -20.03 0.52 12.09
CA HIS A 100 -20.29 -0.22 10.85
C HIS A 100 -19.82 0.56 9.62
N SER A 101 -19.92 1.89 9.63
CA SER A 101 -19.47 2.73 8.50
C SER A 101 -17.95 2.89 8.38
N GLN A 102 -17.18 2.50 9.41
CA GLN A 102 -15.71 2.61 9.40
C GLN A 102 -15.02 1.45 8.68
N VAL A 103 -15.76 0.39 8.36
CA VAL A 103 -15.24 -0.79 7.67
C VAL A 103 -16.07 -1.02 6.41
N ARG A 104 -15.39 -1.09 5.28
CA ARG A 104 -16.01 -1.33 3.97
C ARG A 104 -15.66 -2.72 3.49
N TYR A 105 -16.67 -3.43 3.02
CA TYR A 105 -16.53 -4.72 2.36
C TYR A 105 -16.78 -4.59 0.88
N ASP A 106 -16.06 -5.37 0.08
CA ASP A 106 -16.22 -5.40 -1.37
C ASP A 106 -16.00 -6.83 -1.85
N LEU A 107 -16.99 -7.38 -2.56
CA LEU A 107 -16.93 -8.70 -3.16
C LEU A 107 -16.79 -8.54 -4.67
N LYS A 108 -15.70 -9.07 -5.22
CA LYS A 108 -15.34 -8.93 -6.62
C LYS A 108 -15.17 -10.27 -7.30
N ILE A 109 -15.58 -10.33 -8.56
CA ILE A 109 -15.30 -11.43 -9.48
C ILE A 109 -14.46 -10.87 -10.63
N ASN A 110 -13.25 -11.39 -10.81
CA ASN A 110 -12.28 -10.89 -11.80
C ASN A 110 -12.00 -9.38 -11.70
N GLY A 111 -12.04 -8.82 -10.48
CA GLY A 111 -11.83 -7.40 -10.21
C GLY A 111 -13.07 -6.52 -10.37
N GLU A 112 -14.17 -7.05 -10.88
CA GLU A 112 -15.45 -6.32 -11.04
C GLU A 112 -16.38 -6.58 -9.86
N SER A 113 -17.08 -5.54 -9.41
CA SER A 113 -18.09 -5.66 -8.35
C SER A 113 -19.29 -6.45 -8.82
N ILE A 114 -19.88 -7.23 -7.91
CA ILE A 114 -21.04 -8.07 -8.24
C ILE A 114 -22.32 -7.21 -8.37
N PRO A 115 -23.18 -7.47 -9.38
CA PRO A 115 -24.50 -6.84 -9.47
C PRO A 115 -25.39 -7.16 -8.26
N GLN A 116 -26.37 -6.30 -7.99
CA GLN A 116 -27.24 -6.46 -6.81
C GLN A 116 -28.02 -7.79 -6.77
N ASP A 117 -28.31 -8.36 -7.93
CA ASP A 117 -29.01 -9.64 -8.08
C ASP A 117 -28.09 -10.87 -7.98
N GLY A 118 -26.78 -10.67 -7.76
CA GLY A 118 -25.80 -11.74 -7.57
C GLY A 118 -25.44 -12.53 -8.83
N GLN A 119 -25.93 -12.14 -10.01
CA GLN A 119 -25.66 -12.86 -11.26
C GLN A 119 -24.50 -12.25 -12.03
N VAL A 120 -23.46 -13.04 -12.28
CA VAL A 120 -22.28 -12.59 -13.03
C VAL A 120 -22.03 -13.53 -14.21
N THR A 121 -21.73 -12.94 -15.36
CA THR A 121 -21.31 -13.67 -16.55
C THR A 121 -19.90 -13.24 -16.93
N ILE A 122 -18.99 -14.20 -17.05
CA ILE A 122 -17.57 -13.95 -17.32
C ILE A 122 -17.07 -14.83 -18.47
N PRO A 123 -15.99 -14.42 -19.18
CA PRO A 123 -15.40 -15.27 -20.20
C PRO A 123 -14.71 -16.51 -19.61
N ALA A 124 -14.60 -17.56 -20.41
CA ALA A 124 -13.76 -18.72 -20.11
C ALA A 124 -12.30 -18.36 -19.77
N GLY A 125 -11.67 -19.17 -18.92
CA GLY A 125 -10.30 -19.00 -18.47
C GLY A 125 -10.18 -18.77 -16.97
N LYS A 126 -9.49 -17.69 -16.58
CA LYS A 126 -9.22 -17.37 -15.17
C LYS A 126 -10.48 -16.79 -14.51
N ILE A 127 -10.82 -17.35 -13.36
CA ILE A 127 -11.81 -16.80 -12.43
C ILE A 127 -11.11 -16.51 -11.11
N GLU A 128 -11.37 -15.35 -10.55
CA GLU A 128 -10.90 -14.92 -9.24
C GLU A 128 -12.08 -14.32 -8.48
N ILE A 129 -12.33 -14.83 -7.29
CA ILE A 129 -13.34 -14.34 -6.34
C ILE A 129 -12.55 -13.75 -5.18
N LEU A 130 -12.74 -12.47 -4.88
CA LEU A 130 -12.06 -11.79 -3.78
C LEU A 130 -13.08 -11.05 -2.92
N LEU A 131 -13.04 -11.31 -1.63
CA LEU A 131 -13.70 -10.51 -0.60
C LEU A 131 -12.66 -9.65 0.08
N GLY A 132 -12.81 -8.33 -0.06
CA GLY A 132 -11.98 -7.33 0.57
C GLY A 132 -12.61 -6.77 1.85
N GLU A 133 -11.76 -6.50 2.84
CA GLU A 133 -12.05 -5.70 4.03
C GLU A 133 -11.12 -4.48 4.03
N GLN A 134 -11.73 -3.29 3.98
CA GLN A 134 -11.02 -2.02 4.06
C GLN A 134 -11.42 -1.29 5.35
N ASN A 135 -10.46 -1.09 6.23
CA ASN A 135 -10.60 -0.20 7.38
C ASN A 135 -10.26 1.22 6.94
N LEU A 136 -11.13 2.18 7.22
CA LEU A 136 -10.88 3.59 6.87
C LEU A 136 -9.76 4.22 7.70
N GLY A 137 -9.32 3.56 8.78
CA GLY A 137 -8.06 3.86 9.45
C GLY A 137 -8.08 5.16 10.25
N TYR A 138 -9.25 5.60 10.72
CA TYR A 138 -9.37 6.82 11.49
C TYR A 138 -9.38 6.56 13.01
N ASP A 139 -8.50 7.25 13.73
CA ASP A 139 -8.30 7.11 15.19
C ASP A 139 -9.39 7.80 16.06
N PHE A 140 -10.56 8.11 15.50
CA PHE A 140 -11.63 8.74 16.26
C PHE A 140 -12.57 7.75 16.95
N VAL A 141 -12.69 6.50 16.47
CA VAL A 141 -13.53 5.46 17.11
C VAL A 141 -12.70 4.66 18.11
N PRO A 142 -13.16 4.44 19.35
CA PRO A 142 -12.49 3.53 20.28
C PRO A 142 -12.34 2.12 19.69
N ALA A 143 -11.22 1.45 19.94
CA ALA A 143 -10.90 0.15 19.32
C ALA A 143 -12.00 -0.92 19.53
N GLU A 144 -12.66 -0.92 20.69
CA GLU A 144 -13.78 -1.83 20.98
C GLU A 144 -14.96 -1.65 20.02
N TRP A 145 -15.23 -0.41 19.61
CA TRP A 145 -16.30 -0.06 18.69
C TRP A 145 -15.90 -0.40 17.26
N ILE A 146 -14.62 -0.22 16.89
CA ILE A 146 -14.09 -0.69 15.60
C ILE A 146 -14.32 -2.20 15.44
N GLU A 147 -14.01 -3.01 16.45
CA GLU A 147 -14.21 -4.46 16.37
C GLU A 147 -15.69 -4.84 16.31
N LYS A 148 -16.56 -4.19 17.08
CA LYS A 148 -18.02 -4.35 16.95
C LYS A 148 -18.55 -3.92 15.58
N GLY A 149 -17.86 -2.98 14.95
CA GLY A 149 -18.18 -2.44 13.64
C GLY A 149 -17.82 -3.34 12.46
N LYS A 150 -17.07 -4.44 12.68
CA LYS A 150 -16.71 -5.42 11.64
C LYS A 150 -17.80 -6.47 11.45
N LEU A 151 -17.63 -7.29 10.42
CA LEU A 151 -18.37 -8.54 10.29
C LEU A 151 -18.05 -9.47 11.47
N SER A 152 -19.04 -10.28 11.87
CA SER A 152 -18.86 -11.23 12.95
C SER A 152 -17.89 -12.37 12.60
N GLY A 153 -16.73 -12.41 13.25
CA GLY A 153 -15.73 -13.45 13.02
C GLY A 153 -14.76 -13.08 11.88
N ASN A 154 -14.29 -14.08 11.12
CA ASN A 154 -13.43 -13.83 9.98
C ASN A 154 -14.29 -13.54 8.74
N TYR A 155 -14.07 -12.40 8.07
CA TYR A 155 -14.89 -11.95 6.96
C TYR A 155 -14.96 -12.98 5.81
N ILE A 156 -13.92 -13.78 5.57
CA ILE A 156 -13.94 -14.80 4.52
C ILE A 156 -14.92 -15.94 4.81
N ASP A 157 -15.18 -16.23 6.08
CA ASP A 157 -16.11 -17.29 6.51
C ASP A 157 -17.58 -16.92 6.18
N HIS A 158 -17.84 -15.66 5.80
CA HIS A 158 -19.14 -15.23 5.31
C HIS A 158 -19.42 -15.68 3.87
N ILE A 159 -18.44 -16.23 3.16
CA ILE A 159 -18.65 -17.01 1.93
C ILE A 159 -18.92 -18.46 2.33
N VAL A 160 -20.16 -18.89 2.14
CA VAL A 160 -20.64 -20.21 2.58
C VAL A 160 -21.15 -21.04 1.41
N ASN A 161 -21.25 -22.35 1.60
CA ASN A 161 -21.72 -23.30 0.59
C ASN A 161 -20.94 -23.24 -0.74
N PHE A 162 -19.64 -22.93 -0.68
CA PHE A 162 -18.77 -22.89 -1.84
C PHE A 162 -17.94 -24.18 -1.95
N ASP A 163 -18.05 -24.88 -3.08
CA ASP A 163 -17.18 -26.02 -3.36
C ASP A 163 -15.79 -25.53 -3.82
N THR A 164 -14.88 -25.47 -2.86
CA THR A 164 -13.49 -25.02 -3.06
C THR A 164 -12.57 -26.13 -3.56
N THR A 165 -13.04 -27.36 -3.77
CA THR A 165 -12.20 -28.53 -4.12
C THR A 165 -11.35 -28.31 -5.37
N SER A 166 -11.84 -27.48 -6.30
CA SER A 166 -11.17 -27.20 -7.58
C SER A 166 -10.63 -25.77 -7.70
N TRP A 167 -10.46 -25.09 -6.56
CA TRP A 167 -10.01 -23.72 -6.42
C TRP A 167 -8.75 -23.65 -5.56
N THR A 168 -7.97 -22.60 -5.77
CA THR A 168 -6.79 -22.29 -4.96
C THR A 168 -7.08 -21.03 -4.15
N GLU A 169 -6.78 -21.05 -2.85
CA GLU A 169 -6.87 -19.87 -1.99
C GLU A 169 -5.90 -18.77 -2.47
N THR A 170 -6.34 -17.52 -2.37
CA THR A 170 -5.53 -16.34 -2.68
C THR A 170 -5.87 -15.22 -1.72
N GLY A 171 -4.94 -14.28 -1.55
CA GLY A 171 -5.17 -13.12 -0.73
C GLY A 171 -4.10 -12.05 -0.91
N LEU A 172 -4.47 -10.84 -0.51
CA LEU A 172 -3.60 -9.68 -0.40
C LEU A 172 -3.73 -9.18 1.03
N ASP A 173 -2.61 -8.99 1.71
CA ASP A 173 -2.59 -8.45 3.06
C ASP A 173 -1.92 -7.07 3.06
N GLY A 174 -2.54 -6.13 3.77
CA GLY A 174 -2.14 -4.74 3.84
C GLY A 174 -2.70 -4.08 5.10
N THR A 175 -2.02 -3.03 5.57
CA THR A 175 -2.31 -2.41 6.87
C THR A 175 -3.75 -1.88 7.02
N VAL A 176 -4.37 -1.44 5.92
CA VAL A 176 -5.72 -0.85 5.90
C VAL A 176 -6.68 -1.57 4.96
N ASN A 177 -6.16 -2.48 4.14
CA ASN A 177 -6.93 -3.19 3.13
C ASN A 177 -6.37 -4.59 3.02
N SER A 178 -7.23 -5.57 3.29
CA SER A 178 -6.93 -6.98 3.12
C SER A 178 -7.98 -7.58 2.19
N ALA A 179 -7.60 -8.59 1.43
CA ALA A 179 -8.51 -9.35 0.59
C ALA A 179 -8.18 -10.84 0.68
N GLN A 180 -9.20 -11.66 0.76
CA GLN A 180 -9.08 -13.13 0.74
C GLN A 180 -10.07 -13.70 -0.26
N GLY A 181 -9.78 -14.88 -0.79
CA GLY A 181 -10.71 -15.55 -1.68
C GLY A 181 -10.06 -16.70 -2.44
N TYR A 182 -10.53 -16.90 -3.67
CA TYR A 182 -10.29 -18.12 -4.43
C TYR A 182 -10.03 -17.81 -5.89
N PHE A 183 -9.13 -18.54 -6.53
CA PHE A 183 -8.94 -18.46 -7.98
C PHE A 183 -8.88 -19.82 -8.64
N LYS A 184 -9.24 -19.85 -9.92
CA LYS A 184 -9.19 -20.99 -10.82
C LYS A 184 -8.69 -20.52 -12.19
N THR A 185 -7.83 -21.27 -12.85
CA THR A 185 -7.19 -20.83 -14.11
C THR A 185 -7.84 -21.37 -15.38
N ASN A 186 -8.64 -22.43 -15.29
CA ASN A 186 -9.15 -23.19 -16.44
C ASN A 186 -10.66 -23.44 -16.34
N ALA A 187 -11.47 -22.39 -16.21
CA ALA A 187 -12.92 -22.51 -16.30
C ALA A 187 -13.36 -22.59 -17.77
N ALA A 188 -14.16 -23.60 -18.10
CA ALA A 188 -14.64 -23.85 -19.45
C ALA A 188 -15.95 -23.10 -19.73
N ALA A 189 -16.18 -22.75 -21.00
CA ALA A 189 -17.47 -22.23 -21.44
C ALA A 189 -18.61 -23.20 -21.08
N GLY A 190 -19.66 -22.69 -20.45
CA GLY A 190 -20.76 -23.49 -19.93
C GLY A 190 -20.62 -23.89 -18.45
N ASP A 191 -19.43 -23.72 -17.84
CA ASP A 191 -19.27 -23.91 -16.40
C ASP A 191 -20.17 -22.95 -15.61
N GLN A 192 -20.65 -23.44 -14.47
CA GLN A 192 -21.44 -22.66 -13.52
C GLN A 192 -20.88 -22.86 -12.12
N PHE A 193 -20.66 -21.77 -11.41
CA PHE A 193 -20.24 -21.78 -10.02
C PHE A 193 -21.26 -21.00 -9.20
N SER A 194 -21.47 -21.44 -7.97
CA SER A 194 -22.33 -20.74 -7.04
C SER A 194 -21.79 -20.86 -5.64
N PHE A 195 -22.00 -19.81 -4.87
CA PHE A 195 -21.81 -19.80 -3.43
C PHE A 195 -22.89 -18.92 -2.81
N SER A 196 -23.06 -19.06 -1.50
CA SER A 196 -23.93 -18.18 -0.73
C SER A 196 -23.09 -17.23 0.12
N ILE A 197 -23.66 -16.10 0.47
CA ILE A 197 -23.15 -15.21 1.51
C ILE A 197 -24.12 -15.15 2.67
N THR A 198 -23.61 -14.87 3.86
CA THR A 198 -24.46 -14.63 5.04
C THR A 198 -25.32 -13.37 4.87
N ASP A 199 -26.43 -13.30 5.63
CA ASP A 199 -27.29 -12.10 5.64
C ASP A 199 -26.54 -10.83 6.08
N GLU A 200 -25.57 -10.99 6.99
CA GLU A 200 -24.74 -9.88 7.45
C GLU A 200 -23.90 -9.32 6.29
N LEU A 201 -23.17 -10.18 5.58
CA LEU A 201 -22.36 -9.76 4.43
C LEU A 201 -23.24 -9.21 3.29
N LYS A 202 -24.40 -9.81 3.01
CA LYS A 202 -25.36 -9.27 2.03
C LYS A 202 -25.76 -7.83 2.38
N SER A 203 -26.11 -7.59 3.65
CA SER A 203 -26.48 -6.25 4.14
C SER A 203 -25.32 -5.27 3.95
N ARG A 204 -24.09 -5.67 4.30
CA ARG A 204 -22.89 -4.82 4.11
C ARG A 204 -22.60 -4.50 2.65
N LEU A 205 -22.80 -5.46 1.75
CA LEU A 205 -22.60 -5.30 0.30
C LEU A 205 -23.80 -4.64 -0.41
N LYS A 206 -24.92 -4.46 0.28
CA LYS A 206 -26.18 -3.91 -0.28
C LYS A 206 -26.69 -4.72 -1.49
N LEU A 207 -26.59 -6.04 -1.38
CA LEU A 207 -27.11 -6.98 -2.37
C LEU A 207 -28.55 -7.39 -2.03
N ASP A 208 -29.33 -7.74 -3.04
CA ASP A 208 -30.73 -8.18 -2.89
C ASP A 208 -30.82 -9.69 -2.62
N THR A 209 -29.72 -10.42 -2.83
CA THR A 209 -29.64 -11.88 -2.71
C THR A 209 -28.45 -12.31 -1.87
N ASN A 210 -28.59 -13.49 -1.26
CA ASN A 210 -27.48 -14.22 -0.64
C ASN A 210 -26.80 -15.16 -1.63
N LEU A 211 -27.41 -15.47 -2.77
CA LEU A 211 -26.88 -16.43 -3.73
C LEU A 211 -26.11 -15.69 -4.82
N ILE A 212 -24.83 -16.02 -4.97
CA ILE A 212 -23.98 -15.52 -6.06
C ILE A 212 -23.87 -16.62 -7.10
N GLN A 213 -24.14 -16.29 -8.36
CA GLN A 213 -24.08 -17.22 -9.49
C GLN A 213 -23.13 -16.68 -10.55
N ILE A 214 -22.15 -17.50 -10.92
CA ILE A 214 -21.14 -17.18 -11.93
C ILE A 214 -21.34 -18.12 -13.10
N LYS A 215 -21.66 -17.56 -14.27
CA LYS A 215 -21.77 -18.29 -15.53
C LYS A 215 -20.58 -17.99 -16.43
N VAL A 216 -19.96 -19.03 -16.96
CA VAL A 216 -18.82 -18.91 -17.88
C VAL A 216 -19.30 -19.01 -19.33
N ASN A 217 -18.93 -18.02 -20.15
CA ASN A 217 -19.24 -17.96 -21.59
C ASN A 217 -18.04 -18.34 -22.47
#